data_AF-A0A8T6MBL8-F1
#
_entry.id   AF-A0A8T6MBL8-F1
#
_cell.length_a   1.000
_cell.length_b   1.000
_cell.length_c   1.000
_cell.angle_alpha   90.00
_cell.angle_beta   90.00
_cell.angle_gamma   90.00
#
_symmetry.space_group_name_H-M   'P 1'
#
loop_
_entity.id
_entity.type
_entity.pdbx_description
1 polymer ?
#
loop_
_entity_poly.entity_id
_entity_poly.type
_entity_poly.pdbx_seq_one_letter_code
_entity_poly.pdbx_strand_id
1 'polypeptide(L)' 'MGISRDSRHKRRKTGGRMPIHQKKRKFERGRQSANTKLGENKKVDVKCRGNCRKRRALRINEGILIFITDHRKLLLDF' A
#
# COMPACT_ATOMS: atom_id res chain seq x y z
N MET A 1 -11.13 -8.73 12.80
CA MET A 1 -11.50 -8.79 11.36
C MET A 1 -11.93 -7.39 10.95
N GLY A 2 -11.60 -6.89 9.75
CA GLY A 2 -11.83 -5.48 9.39
C GLY A 2 -12.19 -5.31 7.91
N ILE A 3 -11.52 -4.37 7.25
CA ILE A 3 -11.59 -4.20 5.78
C ILE A 3 -11.15 -5.50 5.11
N SER A 4 -11.85 -5.89 4.03
CA SER A 4 -11.62 -7.13 3.28
C SER A 4 -11.40 -6.81 1.80
N ARG A 5 -10.57 -7.62 1.13
CA ARG A 5 -10.24 -7.49 -0.30
C ARG A 5 -11.07 -8.43 -1.19
N ASP A 6 -12.13 -9.03 -0.65
CA ASP A 6 -13.00 -9.93 -1.39
C ASP A 6 -14.10 -9.20 -2.15
N SER A 7 -14.68 -9.84 -3.16
CA SER A 7 -15.80 -9.29 -3.94
C SER A 7 -17.18 -9.79 -3.48
N ARG A 8 -17.26 -10.69 -2.50
CA ARG A 8 -18.52 -11.41 -2.16
C ARG A 8 -19.62 -10.49 -1.64
N HIS A 9 -19.25 -9.35 -1.09
CA HIS A 9 -20.18 -8.33 -0.62
C HIS A 9 -20.64 -7.36 -1.73
N LYS A 10 -20.06 -7.45 -2.93
CA LYS A 10 -20.47 -6.68 -4.10
C LYS A 10 -21.49 -7.48 -4.93
N ARG A 11 -22.23 -6.78 -5.81
CA ARG A 11 -23.15 -7.40 -6.76
C ARG A 11 -22.39 -8.10 -7.88
N ARG A 12 -23.04 -9.08 -8.52
CA ARG A 12 -22.55 -9.71 -9.75
C ARG A 12 -22.56 -8.71 -10.89
N LYS A 13 -21.84 -9.01 -11.99
CA LYS A 13 -21.85 -8.19 -13.22
C LYS A 13 -23.27 -8.01 -13.78
N THR A 14 -24.14 -9.02 -13.60
CA THR A 14 -25.56 -8.99 -13.99
C THR A 14 -26.46 -8.22 -13.00
N GLY A 15 -25.92 -7.65 -11.91
CA GLY A 15 -26.68 -6.95 -10.89
C GLY A 15 -27.27 -7.83 -9.78
N GLY A 16 -27.28 -9.16 -9.96
CA GLY A 16 -27.78 -10.11 -8.96
C GLY A 16 -27.03 -10.03 -7.62
N ARG A 17 -27.77 -10.21 -6.52
CA ARG A 17 -27.20 -10.27 -5.15
C ARG A 17 -26.39 -11.56 -4.97
N MET A 18 -25.16 -11.45 -4.48
CA MET A 18 -24.32 -12.62 -4.20
C MET A 18 -24.57 -13.14 -2.77
N PRO A 19 -24.85 -14.45 -2.58
CA PRO A 19 -24.96 -15.03 -1.24
C PRO A 19 -23.56 -15.19 -0.62
N ILE A 20 -23.43 -14.83 0.66
CA ILE A 20 -22.18 -14.92 1.41
C ILE A 20 -22.07 -16.32 2.01
N HIS A 21 -21.29 -17.19 1.38
CA HIS A 21 -21.10 -18.59 1.79
C HIS A 21 -20.09 -18.78 2.93
N GLN A 22 -19.26 -17.78 3.23
CA GLN A 22 -18.22 -17.89 4.25
C GLN A 22 -18.01 -16.59 5.02
N LYS A 23 -17.55 -16.73 6.27
CA LYS A 23 -17.09 -15.60 7.08
C LYS A 23 -15.80 -15.00 6.51
N LYS A 24 -15.55 -13.73 6.80
CA LYS A 24 -14.29 -13.03 6.45
C LYS A 24 -13.07 -13.81 6.95
N ARG A 25 -12.02 -13.92 6.12
CA ARG A 25 -10.82 -14.72 6.42
C ARG A 25 -9.55 -13.87 6.52
N LYS A 26 -8.53 -14.40 7.20
CA LYS A 26 -7.24 -13.70 7.42
C LYS A 26 -6.47 -13.42 6.13
N PHE A 27 -6.62 -14.27 5.11
CA PHE A 27 -5.93 -14.13 3.82
C PHE A 27 -6.46 -12.97 2.96
N GLU A 28 -7.73 -12.58 3.14
CA GLU A 28 -8.39 -11.46 2.45
C GLU A 28 -8.30 -10.13 3.23
N ARG A 29 -7.67 -10.10 4.41
CA ARG A 29 -7.67 -8.93 5.29
C ARG A 29 -6.96 -7.72 4.65
N GLY A 30 -7.69 -6.61 4.51
CA GLY A 30 -7.14 -5.29 4.19
C GLY A 30 -6.53 -4.58 5.40
N ARG A 31 -5.96 -3.40 5.17
CA ARG A 31 -5.46 -2.48 6.20
C ARG A 31 -5.95 -1.08 5.86
N GLN A 32 -6.06 -0.21 6.85
CA GLN A 32 -6.30 1.21 6.61
C GLN A 32 -5.17 1.80 5.75
N SER A 33 -5.48 2.81 4.96
CA SER A 33 -4.49 3.60 4.24
C SER A 33 -3.55 4.31 5.23
N ALA A 34 -2.39 4.76 4.75
CA ALA A 34 -1.42 5.47 5.59
C ALA A 34 -1.75 6.97 5.75
N ASN A 35 -2.40 7.57 4.75
CA ASN A 35 -2.76 9.00 4.69
C ASN A 35 -1.60 9.90 5.16
N THR A 36 -0.43 9.72 4.53
CA THR A 36 0.82 10.40 4.86
C THR A 36 0.66 11.92 4.82
N LYS A 37 1.10 12.61 5.87
CA LYS A 37 1.10 14.08 5.95
C LYS A 37 2.53 14.64 6.06
N LEU A 38 2.69 15.93 5.81
CA LEU A 38 3.95 16.62 6.14
C LEU A 38 4.09 16.74 7.67
N GLY A 39 5.33 16.75 8.15
CA GLY A 39 5.67 16.84 9.56
C GLY A 39 6.77 15.84 9.94
N GLU A 40 7.18 15.91 11.22
CA GLU A 40 8.25 15.09 11.77
C GLU A 40 8.14 13.62 11.36
N ASN A 41 9.28 13.07 10.91
CA ASN A 41 9.39 11.74 10.33
C ASN A 41 8.85 10.65 11.28
N LYS A 42 7.67 10.12 10.96
CA LYS A 42 7.04 9.02 11.71
C LYS A 42 6.80 7.84 10.79
N LYS A 43 7.54 6.75 11.01
CA LYS A 43 7.42 5.49 10.27
C LYS A 43 7.04 4.38 11.25
N VAL A 44 6.05 3.56 10.89
CA VAL A 44 5.54 2.45 11.70
C VAL A 44 5.75 1.14 10.97
N ASP A 45 6.33 0.16 11.66
CA ASP A 45 6.48 -1.18 11.15
C ASP A 45 5.18 -1.97 11.25
N VAL A 46 4.76 -2.54 10.11
CA VAL A 46 3.56 -3.35 10.04
C VAL A 46 3.93 -4.79 9.68
N LYS A 47 3.74 -5.71 10.62
CA LYS A 47 3.90 -7.16 10.38
C LYS A 47 2.89 -7.62 9.32
N CYS A 48 3.40 -8.20 8.24
CA CYS A 48 2.61 -8.67 7.11
C CYS A 48 2.68 -10.20 6.99
N ARG A 49 1.99 -10.76 6.01
CA ARG A 49 1.99 -12.21 5.75
C ARG A 49 3.37 -12.63 5.21
N GLY A 50 3.82 -13.84 5.52
CA GLY A 50 5.13 -14.34 5.06
C GLY A 50 6.31 -13.73 5.83
N ASN A 51 6.13 -13.38 7.10
CA ASN A 51 7.16 -12.82 7.98
C ASN A 51 7.86 -11.53 7.48
N CYS A 52 7.26 -10.81 6.53
CA CYS A 52 7.76 -9.51 6.09
C CYS A 52 7.25 -8.37 6.99
N ARG A 53 8.05 -7.30 7.12
CA ARG A 53 7.65 -6.03 7.75
C ARG A 53 7.56 -4.95 6.67
N LYS A 54 6.39 -4.34 6.52
CA LYS A 54 6.21 -3.17 5.65
C LYS A 54 6.31 -1.92 6.50
N ARG A 55 7.30 -1.06 6.21
CA ARG A 55 7.45 0.27 6.82
C ARG A 55 6.40 1.21 6.24
N ARG A 56 5.48 1.68 7.07
CA ARG A 56 4.44 2.62 6.69
C ARG A 56 4.80 4.00 7.23
N ALA A 57 5.08 4.94 6.34
CA ALA A 57 5.19 6.34 6.72
C ALA A 57 3.81 6.88 7.10
N LEU A 58 3.74 7.67 8.17
CA LEU A 58 2.58 8.46 8.56
C LEU A 58 2.85 9.95 8.39
N ARG A 59 4.09 10.37 8.67
CA ARG A 59 4.59 11.73 8.45
C ARG A 59 5.99 11.68 7.86
N ILE A 60 6.27 12.53 6.88
CA ILE A 60 7.59 12.70 6.25
C ILE A 60 7.82 14.19 5.96
N ASN A 61 9.04 14.67 6.22
CA ASN A 61 9.49 16.03 5.85
C ASN A 61 10.40 16.05 4.61
N GLU A 62 11.16 14.99 4.39
CA GLU A 62 12.25 14.95 3.41
C GLU A 62 12.13 13.74 2.49
N GLY A 63 12.61 13.89 1.26
CA GLY A 63 12.66 12.82 0.27
C GLY A 63 13.90 12.96 -0.62
N ILE A 64 14.37 11.84 -1.16
CA ILE A 64 15.47 11.83 -2.13
C ILE A 64 14.88 12.22 -3.48
N LEU A 65 15.35 13.33 -4.05
CA LEU A 65 14.99 13.84 -5.36
C LEU A 65 16.19 13.63 -6.30
N ILE A 66 15.96 13.07 -7.48
CA ILE A 66 17.03 12.78 -8.46
C ILE A 66 16.69 13.54 -9.75
N PHE A 67 17.64 14.33 -10.25
CA PHE A 67 17.52 15.01 -11.54
C PHE A 67 18.01 14.09 -12.66
N ILE A 68 17.06 13.51 -13.39
CA ILE A 68 17.35 12.46 -14.39
C ILE A 68 18.08 13.01 -15.63
N THR A 69 17.91 14.31 -15.91
CA THR A 69 18.39 14.95 -17.15
C THR A 69 19.91 15.04 -17.30
N ASP A 70 20.69 14.88 -16.22
CA ASP A 70 22.17 15.01 -16.26
C ASP A 70 22.94 13.68 -16.34
N HIS A 71 22.25 12.53 -16.38
CA HIS A 71 22.89 11.19 -16.40
C HIS A 71 23.64 10.84 -17.71
N ARG A 72 23.71 11.75 -18.70
CA ARG A 72 24.40 11.52 -19.99
C ARG A 72 25.71 12.30 -20.16
N LYS A 73 26.18 13.04 -19.15
CA LYS A 73 27.46 13.77 -19.23
C LYS A 73 28.67 13.04 -18.65
N LEU A 74 28.48 11.99 -17.85
CA LEU A 74 29.60 11.24 -17.26
C LEU A 74 30.20 10.15 -18.20
N LEU A 75 29.85 10.15 -19.49
CA LEU A 75 30.42 9.26 -20.51
C LEU A 75 31.03 10.01 -21.71
N LEU A 76 31.13 11.34 -21.62
CA LEU A 76 31.67 12.20 -22.71
C LEU A 76 32.77 13.16 -22.26
N ASP A 77 33.28 13.02 -21.04
CA ASP A 77 34.49 13.70 -20.58
C ASP A 77 35.56 12.63 -20.27
N PHE A 78 36.48 12.45 -21.23
CA PHE A 78 37.60 11.48 -21.37
C PHE A 78 37.33 10.17 -22.11
#